data_AF-A0A2T4U6W5-F1
#
_entry.id   AF-A0A2T4U6W5-F1
#
_cell.length_a   1.000
_cell.length_b   1.000
_cell.length_c   1.000
_cell.angle_alpha   90.00
_cell.angle_beta   90.00
_cell.angle_gamma   90.00
#
_symmetry.space_group_name_H-M   'P 1'
#
loop_
_entity.id
_entity.type
_entity.pdbx_description
1 polymer ?
#
loop_
_entity_poly.entity_id
_entity_poly.type
_entity_poly.pdbx_seq_one_letter_code
_entity_poly.pdbx_strand_id
1 'polypeptide(L)'
;MNTKKIWITAIFAGLIAAVLLYSSVISSTTSSEREAEEALEQQAVEEAEQEEAMERGLTNPIDEIEEGMRGISLFINRSEEGVSGYIEPQSHVDIIAFKKPEGAEEDDEEEEMGMGRWHEELTAELLLQNVKVLAAGQAYDSEGEALRYEQVTVEVTPEEGVVLSLASKNMDGFYFMLRQEGDDSIVEEPVELTRPIMRGADPQ
;
A
#
# COMPACT_ATOMS: atom_id res chain seq x y z
N MET A 1 -1.27 -83.42 -38.17
CA MET A 1 -1.44 -82.41 -37.08
C MET A 1 -2.85 -82.53 -36.50
N ASN A 2 -2.98 -82.53 -35.18
CA ASN A 2 -4.26 -82.76 -34.50
C ASN A 2 -5.04 -81.45 -34.37
N THR A 3 -5.99 -81.22 -35.27
CA THR A 3 -6.85 -80.02 -35.36
C THR A 3 -7.56 -79.66 -34.04
N LYS A 4 -7.92 -80.65 -33.23
CA LYS A 4 -8.53 -80.44 -31.90
C LYS A 4 -7.61 -79.67 -30.93
N LYS A 5 -6.30 -79.90 -31.00
CA LYS A 5 -5.33 -79.20 -30.12
C LYS A 5 -5.18 -77.72 -30.52
N ILE A 6 -5.25 -77.43 -31.81
CA ILE A 6 -5.14 -76.08 -32.37
C ILE A 6 -6.33 -75.20 -31.93
N TRP A 7 -7.55 -75.78 -31.92
CA TRP A 7 -8.75 -75.07 -31.48
C TRP A 7 -8.72 -74.72 -29.99
N ILE A 8 -8.26 -75.64 -29.15
CA ILE A 8 -8.16 -75.42 -27.69
C ILE A 8 -7.10 -74.36 -27.36
N THR A 9 -5.95 -74.36 -28.04
CA THR A 9 -4.90 -73.35 -27.82
C THR A 9 -5.34 -71.95 -28.25
N ALA A 10 -6.17 -71.82 -29.29
CA ALA A 10 -6.67 -70.53 -29.76
C ALA A 10 -7.67 -69.90 -28.76
N ILE A 11 -8.56 -70.72 -28.19
CA ILE A 11 -9.51 -70.25 -27.16
C ILE A 11 -8.76 -69.77 -25.91
N PHE A 12 -7.74 -70.52 -25.48
CA PHE A 12 -6.95 -70.15 -24.30
C PHE A 12 -6.14 -68.86 -24.52
N ALA A 13 -5.56 -68.68 -25.70
CA ALA A 13 -4.84 -67.46 -26.05
C ALA A 13 -5.78 -66.24 -26.12
N GLY A 14 -6.99 -66.41 -26.65
CA GLY A 14 -8.00 -65.34 -26.69
C GLY A 14 -8.47 -64.89 -25.30
N LEU A 15 -8.64 -65.84 -24.37
CA LEU A 15 -9.05 -65.54 -23.00
C LEU A 15 -7.94 -64.79 -22.25
N ILE A 16 -6.67 -65.19 -22.42
CA ILE A 16 -5.53 -64.48 -21.84
C ILE A 16 -5.43 -63.05 -22.41
N ALA A 17 -5.59 -62.87 -23.72
CA ALA A 17 -5.58 -61.54 -24.34
C ALA A 17 -6.71 -60.64 -23.82
N ALA A 18 -7.92 -61.20 -23.61
CA ALA A 18 -9.04 -60.46 -23.06
C ALA A 18 -8.80 -60.02 -21.60
N VAL A 19 -8.20 -60.88 -20.78
CA VAL A 19 -7.85 -60.56 -19.39
C VAL A 19 -6.77 -59.47 -19.32
N LEU A 20 -5.75 -59.54 -20.18
CA LEU A 20 -4.71 -58.50 -20.25
C LEU A 20 -5.27 -57.16 -20.72
N LEU A 21 -6.16 -57.16 -21.71
CA LEU A 21 -6.83 -55.93 -22.17
C LEU A 21 -7.73 -55.35 -21.07
N TYR A 22 -8.49 -56.17 -20.37
CA TYR A 22 -9.35 -55.73 -19.27
C TYR A 22 -8.54 -55.14 -18.10
N SER A 23 -7.43 -55.79 -17.74
CA SER A 23 -6.50 -55.30 -16.72
C SER A 23 -5.83 -53.98 -17.12
N SER A 24 -5.53 -53.79 -18.41
CA SER A 24 -4.96 -52.55 -18.94
C SER A 24 -5.95 -51.40 -18.86
N VAL A 25 -7.20 -51.63 -19.26
CA VAL A 25 -8.27 -50.62 -19.21
C VAL A 25 -8.54 -50.19 -17.77
N ILE A 26 -8.65 -51.14 -16.83
CA ILE A 26 -8.87 -50.82 -15.41
C ILE A 26 -7.68 -50.05 -14.81
N SER A 27 -6.45 -50.44 -15.14
CA SER A 27 -5.27 -49.75 -14.63
C SER A 27 -5.23 -48.29 -15.10
N SER A 28 -5.63 -48.02 -16.35
CA SER A 28 -5.65 -46.67 -16.92
C SER A 28 -6.76 -45.76 -16.36
N THR A 29 -7.92 -46.30 -16.00
CA THR A 29 -9.00 -45.50 -15.40
C THR A 29 -8.67 -45.13 -13.96
N THR A 30 -8.06 -46.06 -13.20
CA THR A 30 -7.73 -45.81 -11.79
C THR A 30 -6.58 -44.82 -11.61
N SER A 31 -5.67 -44.70 -12.60
CA SER A 31 -4.62 -43.68 -12.59
C SER A 31 -5.15 -42.29 -12.96
N SER A 32 -6.04 -42.21 -13.95
CA SER A 32 -6.63 -40.93 -14.37
C SER A 32 -7.53 -40.30 -13.31
N GLU A 33 -8.26 -41.11 -12.52
CA GLU A 33 -9.11 -40.60 -11.43
C GLU A 33 -8.26 -40.05 -10.28
N ARG A 34 -7.14 -40.71 -9.95
CA ARG A 34 -6.19 -40.24 -8.92
C ARG A 34 -5.48 -38.95 -9.31
N GLU A 35 -5.03 -38.85 -10.56
CA GLU A 35 -4.39 -37.62 -11.06
C GLU A 35 -5.37 -36.44 -11.08
N ALA A 36 -6.65 -36.68 -11.35
CA ALA A 36 -7.68 -35.64 -11.31
C ALA A 36 -8.02 -35.20 -9.87
N GLU A 37 -8.05 -36.13 -8.93
CA GLU A 37 -8.30 -35.86 -7.50
C GLU A 37 -7.13 -35.07 -6.87
N GLU A 38 -5.89 -35.47 -7.16
CA GLU A 38 -4.68 -34.77 -6.71
C GLU A 38 -4.56 -33.35 -7.31
N ALA A 39 -4.95 -33.16 -8.58
CA ALA A 39 -4.96 -31.84 -9.20
C ALA A 39 -6.03 -30.91 -8.61
N LEU A 40 -7.18 -31.46 -8.21
CA LEU A 40 -8.25 -30.71 -7.56
C LEU A 40 -7.86 -30.30 -6.13
N GLU A 41 -7.22 -31.19 -5.37
CA GLU A 41 -6.68 -30.87 -4.05
C GLU A 41 -5.57 -29.82 -4.13
N GLN A 42 -4.67 -29.92 -5.11
CA GLN A 42 -3.62 -28.91 -5.33
C GLN A 42 -4.22 -27.54 -5.68
N GLN A 43 -5.24 -27.48 -6.54
CA GLN A 43 -5.94 -26.24 -6.84
C GLN A 43 -6.64 -25.65 -5.61
N ALA A 44 -7.30 -26.48 -4.78
CA ALA A 44 -7.96 -26.01 -3.58
C ALA A 44 -6.96 -25.49 -2.53
N VAL A 45 -5.79 -26.11 -2.41
CA VAL A 45 -4.71 -25.61 -1.54
C VAL A 45 -4.12 -24.31 -2.07
N GLU A 46 -3.89 -24.21 -3.38
CA GLU A 46 -3.37 -22.99 -4.01
C GLU A 46 -4.38 -21.84 -3.94
N GLU A 47 -5.68 -22.12 -4.09
CA GLU A 47 -6.76 -21.16 -3.91
C GLU A 47 -6.89 -20.71 -2.44
N ALA A 48 -6.76 -21.63 -1.48
CA ALA A 48 -6.75 -21.31 -0.05
C ALA A 48 -5.50 -20.50 0.37
N GLU A 49 -4.32 -20.83 -0.17
CA GLU A 49 -3.10 -20.04 0.03
C GLU A 49 -3.20 -18.64 -0.60
N GLN A 50 -3.83 -18.52 -1.77
CA GLN A 50 -4.11 -17.23 -2.41
C GLN A 50 -5.16 -16.42 -1.63
N GLU A 51 -6.19 -17.05 -1.08
CA GLU A 51 -7.21 -16.41 -0.25
C GLU A 51 -6.62 -15.96 1.09
N GLU A 52 -5.80 -16.78 1.76
CA GLU A 52 -5.03 -16.38 2.94
C GLU A 52 -3.98 -15.31 2.64
N ALA A 53 -3.37 -15.32 1.45
CA ALA A 53 -2.42 -14.29 1.03
C ALA A 53 -3.13 -12.96 0.71
N MET A 54 -4.33 -13.02 0.12
CA MET A 54 -5.19 -11.84 -0.07
C MET A 54 -5.69 -11.32 1.29
N GLU A 55 -6.15 -12.17 2.21
CA GLU A 55 -6.53 -11.73 3.57
C GLU A 55 -5.36 -11.08 4.31
N ARG A 56 -4.15 -11.64 4.20
CA ARG A 56 -2.93 -11.06 4.78
C ARG A 56 -2.43 -9.80 4.06
N GLY A 57 -2.84 -9.58 2.81
CA GLY A 57 -2.47 -8.41 2.01
C GLY A 57 -3.38 -7.19 2.17
N LEU A 58 -4.58 -7.35 2.75
CA LEU A 58 -5.56 -6.26 2.89
C LEU A 58 -5.54 -5.54 4.25
N THR A 59 -4.77 -6.01 5.24
CA THR A 59 -4.66 -5.31 6.52
C THR A 59 -3.45 -4.41 6.51
N ASN A 60 -3.61 -3.12 6.21
CA ASN A 60 -2.58 -2.14 6.54
C ASN A 60 -2.48 -2.13 8.08
N PRO A 61 -1.37 -2.61 8.68
CA PRO A 61 -1.30 -2.74 10.14
C PRO A 61 -1.32 -1.33 10.74
N ILE A 62 -2.41 -1.03 11.47
CA ILE A 62 -2.50 0.16 12.33
C ILE A 62 -1.97 -0.23 13.70
N ASP A 63 -1.09 0.61 14.25
CA ASP A 63 -0.62 0.47 15.63
C ASP A 63 -1.74 0.75 16.65
N GLU A 64 -1.57 0.26 17.88
CA GLU A 64 -2.56 0.47 18.93
C GLU A 64 -2.70 1.96 19.28
N ILE A 65 -3.96 2.41 19.35
CA ILE A 65 -4.32 3.77 19.74
C ILE A 65 -4.48 3.81 21.26
N GLU A 66 -3.78 4.72 21.92
CA GLU A 66 -3.82 4.93 23.36
C GLU A 66 -5.20 5.40 23.85
N GLU A 67 -5.51 5.10 25.12
CA GLU A 67 -6.79 5.45 25.71
C GLU A 67 -7.00 6.97 25.71
N GLY A 68 -8.08 7.42 25.07
CA GLY A 68 -8.42 8.84 24.95
C GLY A 68 -7.89 9.52 23.68
N MET A 69 -6.98 8.89 22.96
CA MET A 69 -6.43 9.38 21.69
C MET A 69 -7.30 8.94 20.49
N ARG A 70 -7.09 9.56 19.33
CA ARG A 70 -7.81 9.28 18.07
C ARG A 70 -6.82 9.24 16.91
N GLY A 71 -7.09 8.37 15.93
CA GLY A 71 -6.37 8.37 14.67
C GLY A 71 -6.94 9.41 13.71
N ILE A 72 -6.09 10.20 13.08
CA ILE A 72 -6.44 11.06 11.96
C ILE A 72 -5.47 10.83 10.80
N SER A 73 -6.01 10.71 9.60
CA SER A 73 -5.22 10.49 8.40
C SER A 73 -5.06 11.79 7.62
N LEU A 74 -3.81 12.13 7.33
CA LEU A 74 -3.42 13.34 6.60
C LEU A 74 -2.85 12.94 5.24
N PHE A 75 -3.28 13.65 4.20
CA PHE A 75 -2.81 13.44 2.84
C PHE A 75 -1.52 14.22 2.58
N ILE A 76 -0.58 13.57 1.91
CA ILE A 76 0.67 14.17 1.43
C ILE A 76 0.46 14.51 -0.05
N ASN A 77 0.56 15.79 -0.41
CA ASN A 77 0.24 16.25 -1.75
C ASN A 77 1.27 15.84 -2.81
N ARG A 78 2.54 15.65 -2.42
CA ARG A 78 3.54 15.07 -3.31
C ARG A 78 4.39 14.05 -2.58
N SER A 79 4.50 12.86 -3.16
CA SER A 79 5.30 11.74 -2.63
C SER A 79 6.78 12.09 -2.36
N GLU A 80 7.32 13.13 -2.98
CA GLU A 80 8.72 13.61 -2.84
C GLU A 80 8.92 14.60 -1.68
N GLU A 81 7.84 14.98 -1.01
CA GLU A 81 7.85 16.00 0.05
C GLU A 81 8.02 15.33 1.43
N GLY A 82 9.15 15.61 2.08
CA GLY A 82 9.42 15.19 3.46
C GLY A 82 10.03 13.79 3.60
N VAL A 83 9.86 13.18 4.77
CA VAL A 83 10.45 11.88 5.14
C VAL A 83 9.51 10.70 4.85
N SER A 84 8.50 10.89 3.98
CA SER A 84 7.38 9.96 3.73
C SER A 84 7.82 8.50 3.61
N GLY A 85 8.85 8.20 2.80
CA GLY A 85 9.41 6.86 2.58
C GLY A 85 10.09 6.18 3.76
N TYR A 86 10.33 6.90 4.86
CA TYR A 86 11.01 6.40 6.07
C TYR A 86 10.12 6.44 7.31
N ILE A 87 8.86 6.86 7.16
CA ILE A 87 7.91 6.88 8.28
C ILE A 87 7.34 5.48 8.44
N GLU A 88 7.66 4.86 9.57
CA GLU A 88 7.13 3.56 9.97
C GLU A 88 6.08 3.72 11.08
N PRO A 89 5.14 2.77 11.26
CA PRO A 89 4.33 2.72 12.47
C PRO A 89 5.20 2.82 13.73
N GLN A 90 4.71 3.48 14.78
CA GLN A 90 5.43 3.80 16.03
C GLN A 90 6.50 4.90 15.93
N SER A 91 6.81 5.38 14.73
CA SER A 91 7.66 6.57 14.57
C SER A 91 6.99 7.81 15.16
N HIS A 92 7.80 8.77 15.61
CA HIS A 92 7.31 10.07 16.05
C HIS A 92 7.67 11.14 15.02
N VAL A 93 6.73 12.03 14.72
CA VAL A 93 6.88 13.07 13.70
C VAL A 93 6.39 14.42 14.19
N ASP A 94 7.00 15.47 13.66
CA ASP A 94 6.45 16.83 13.72
C ASP A 94 5.69 17.12 12.43
N ILE A 95 4.57 17.85 12.55
CA ILE A 95 3.66 18.15 11.44
C ILE A 95 3.77 19.63 11.10
N ILE A 96 4.21 19.93 9.89
CA ILE A 96 4.28 21.27 9.33
C ILE A 96 3.18 21.43 8.29
N ALA A 97 2.50 22.57 8.29
CA ALA A 97 1.58 22.95 7.24
C ALA A 97 2.10 24.16 6.45
N PHE A 98 1.74 24.19 5.17
CA PHE A 98 2.09 25.29 4.27
C PHE A 98 0.84 26.05 3.86
N LYS A 99 0.96 27.38 3.81
CA LYS A 99 -0.07 28.27 3.31
C LYS A 99 0.51 29.23 2.28
N LYS A 100 -0.12 29.31 1.13
CA LYS A 100 0.03 30.43 0.20
C LYS A 100 -0.93 31.56 0.60
N PRO A 101 -0.52 32.84 0.52
CA PRO A 101 -1.39 33.96 0.77
C PRO A 101 -2.54 33.98 -0.24
N GLU A 102 -3.75 34.22 0.26
CA GLU A 102 -4.93 34.47 -0.59
C GLU A 102 -4.68 35.75 -1.41
N GLY A 103 -4.70 35.64 -2.74
CA GLY A 103 -4.41 36.75 -3.65
C GLY A 103 -3.30 36.48 -4.68
N ALA A 104 -2.63 35.33 -4.63
CA ALA A 104 -1.84 34.82 -5.75
C ALA A 104 -2.78 34.15 -6.79
N GLU A 105 -3.83 34.86 -7.21
CA GLU A 105 -4.45 34.55 -8.49
C GLU A 105 -3.44 34.99 -9.57
N GLU A 106 -3.32 34.18 -10.62
CA GLU A 106 -2.57 34.54 -11.83
C GLU A 106 -3.23 35.78 -12.43
N ASP A 107 -2.83 36.97 -11.99
CA ASP A 107 -3.13 38.20 -12.70
C ASP A 107 -2.35 38.16 -14.02
N ASP A 108 -2.95 37.50 -15.02
CA ASP A 108 -2.53 37.45 -16.42
C ASP A 108 -2.32 38.86 -17.03
N GLU A 109 -2.72 39.92 -16.33
CA GLU A 109 -2.56 41.32 -16.73
C GLU A 109 -1.20 41.94 -16.34
N GLU A 110 -0.45 41.39 -15.37
CA GLU A 110 0.88 41.93 -14.99
C GLU A 110 2.01 41.51 -15.96
N GLU A 111 1.76 40.54 -16.84
CA GLU A 111 2.70 40.12 -17.88
C GLU A 111 2.90 41.22 -18.95
N GLU A 112 1.96 42.16 -19.12
CA GLU A 112 1.99 43.16 -20.18
C GLU A 112 2.87 44.39 -19.86
N MET A 113 3.30 44.60 -18.60
CA MET A 113 4.05 45.79 -18.18
C MET A 113 5.54 45.57 -17.84
N GLY A 114 6.10 44.38 -18.08
CA GLY A 114 7.56 44.18 -18.08
C GLY A 114 8.29 44.52 -16.76
N MET A 115 7.56 44.60 -15.65
CA MET A 115 8.10 44.74 -14.29
C MET A 115 7.76 43.50 -13.45
N GLY A 116 8.10 42.32 -13.98
CA GLY A 116 7.91 41.05 -13.27
C GLY A 116 8.73 41.00 -11.98
N ARG A 117 8.07 41.21 -10.85
CA ARG A 117 8.57 40.80 -9.53
C ARG A 117 7.61 39.79 -8.92
N TRP A 118 7.54 38.63 -9.56
CA TRP A 118 6.95 37.39 -9.07
C TRP A 118 7.50 37.02 -7.68
N HIS A 119 6.88 37.52 -6.62
CA HIS A 119 7.13 37.09 -5.25
C HIS A 119 5.80 36.56 -4.72
N GLU A 120 5.52 35.28 -4.96
CA GLU A 120 4.52 34.60 -4.15
C GLU A 120 5.15 34.44 -2.75
N GLU A 121 4.45 34.77 -1.67
CA GLU A 121 4.94 34.45 -0.34
C GLU A 121 4.51 33.02 0.02
N LEU A 122 5.33 32.29 0.75
CA LEU A 122 4.97 30.97 1.27
C LEU A 122 5.26 30.98 2.76
N THR A 123 4.21 30.68 3.55
CA THR A 123 4.32 30.53 5.00
C THR A 123 4.32 29.05 5.36
N ALA A 124 5.28 28.66 6.19
CA ALA A 124 5.33 27.34 6.82
C ALA A 124 5.10 27.51 8.33
N GLU A 125 4.21 26.70 8.90
CA GLU A 125 3.85 26.72 10.32
C GLU A 125 3.99 25.31 10.91
N LEU A 126 4.67 25.21 12.05
CA LEU A 126 4.73 23.98 12.84
C LEU A 126 3.44 23.82 13.64
N LEU A 127 2.60 22.86 13.27
CA LEU A 127 1.27 22.66 13.88
C LEU A 127 1.34 21.78 15.12
N LEU A 128 1.96 20.61 14.99
CA LEU A 128 2.06 19.63 16.07
C LEU A 128 3.48 19.09 16.16
N GLN A 129 3.87 18.70 17.37
CA GLN A 129 5.18 18.16 17.68
C GLN A 129 5.04 16.81 18.39
N ASN A 130 6.01 15.94 18.16
CA ASN A 130 6.11 14.62 18.81
C ASN A 130 4.84 13.77 18.67
N VAL A 131 4.27 13.70 17.47
CA VAL A 131 3.05 12.96 17.20
C VAL A 131 3.39 11.53 16.78
N LYS A 132 2.78 10.54 17.44
CA LYS A 132 2.98 9.13 17.12
C LYS A 132 2.27 8.77 15.81
N VAL A 133 2.97 8.05 14.93
CA VAL A 133 2.43 7.52 13.68
C VAL A 133 1.81 6.16 13.93
N LEU A 134 0.55 6.01 13.53
CA LEU A 134 -0.21 4.76 13.62
C LEU A 134 -0.04 3.88 12.37
N ALA A 135 -0.01 4.51 11.20
CA ALA A 135 0.19 3.83 9.92
C ALA A 135 0.67 4.82 8.85
N ALA A 136 1.41 4.33 7.86
CA ALA A 136 1.80 5.08 6.67
C ALA A 136 1.41 4.29 5.41
N GLY A 137 0.74 4.94 4.46
CA GLY A 137 0.47 4.41 3.11
C GLY A 137 -0.98 4.24 2.71
N GLN A 138 -1.15 3.90 1.44
CA GLN A 138 -2.39 3.33 0.93
C GLN A 138 -2.39 1.81 1.18
N ALA A 139 -3.57 1.19 1.20
CA ALA A 139 -3.66 -0.24 0.99
C ALA A 139 -3.27 -0.49 -0.49
N TYR A 140 -2.06 -0.97 -0.75
CA TYR A 140 -1.58 -1.19 -2.12
C TYR A 140 -1.87 -2.63 -2.59
N ASP A 141 -2.28 -2.76 -3.85
CA ASP A 141 -2.44 -4.04 -4.56
C ASP A 141 -1.09 -4.61 -5.09
N SER A 142 0.04 -3.88 -4.98
CA SER A 142 1.35 -4.34 -5.51
C SER A 142 2.61 -3.76 -4.82
N GLU A 143 3.72 -4.53 -4.83
CA GLU A 143 5.01 -4.19 -4.18
C GLU A 143 5.68 -2.90 -4.70
N GLY A 144 5.38 -2.46 -5.93
CA GLY A 144 6.01 -1.28 -6.55
C GLY A 144 5.41 0.07 -6.14
N GLU A 145 4.16 0.07 -5.67
CA GLU A 145 3.45 1.27 -5.20
C GLU A 145 3.66 1.55 -3.71
N ALA A 146 4.16 0.55 -2.97
CA ALA A 146 4.42 0.60 -1.53
C ALA A 146 5.40 1.70 -1.09
N LEU A 147 6.23 2.23 -1.99
CA LEU A 147 7.21 3.28 -1.69
C LEU A 147 6.64 4.70 -1.72
N ARG A 148 5.41 4.90 -2.23
CA ARG A 148 4.80 6.22 -2.37
C ARG A 148 3.72 6.42 -1.32
N TYR A 149 4.11 6.65 -0.07
CA TYR A 149 3.16 6.95 1.00
C TYR A 149 2.40 8.26 0.73
N GLU A 150 1.14 8.15 0.32
CA GLU A 150 0.26 9.31 0.04
C GLU A 150 -0.52 9.77 1.28
N GLN A 151 -0.55 8.93 2.31
CA GLN A 151 -1.32 9.18 3.52
C GLN A 151 -0.52 8.73 4.74
N VAL A 152 -0.53 9.54 5.80
CA VAL A 152 0.01 9.19 7.11
C VAL A 152 -1.11 9.31 8.13
N THR A 153 -1.33 8.25 8.88
CA THR A 153 -2.28 8.23 10.00
C THR A 153 -1.52 8.44 11.28
N VAL A 154 -1.87 9.50 12.00
CA VAL A 154 -1.22 9.91 13.25
C VAL A 154 -2.20 9.83 14.42
N GLU A 155 -1.66 9.58 15.60
CA GLU A 155 -2.38 9.57 16.86
C GLU A 155 -2.41 10.97 17.46
N VAL A 156 -3.61 11.47 17.77
CA VAL A 156 -3.81 12.82 18.28
C VAL A 156 -4.85 12.86 19.38
N THR A 157 -4.78 13.90 20.22
CA THR A 157 -5.88 14.22 21.14
C THR A 157 -7.10 14.73 20.35
N PRO A 158 -8.31 14.71 20.96
CA PRO A 158 -9.49 15.29 20.33
C PRO A 158 -9.35 16.76 19.94
N GLU A 159 -8.57 17.55 20.70
CA GLU A 159 -8.35 18.98 20.43
C GLU A 159 -7.42 19.16 19.22
N GLU A 160 -6.30 18.44 19.19
CA GLU A 160 -5.35 18.46 18.07
C GLU A 160 -5.99 17.94 16.78
N GLY A 161 -6.84 16.93 16.86
CA GLY A 161 -7.61 16.43 15.71
C GLY A 161 -8.51 17.52 15.09
N VAL A 162 -9.11 18.39 15.92
CA VAL A 162 -9.88 19.53 15.42
C VAL A 162 -8.97 20.54 14.72
N VAL A 163 -7.81 20.86 15.30
CA VAL A 163 -6.82 21.77 14.69
C VAL A 163 -6.36 21.25 13.33
N LEU A 164 -5.97 19.97 13.25
CA LEU A 164 -5.57 19.34 12.00
C LEU A 164 -6.70 19.29 10.97
N SER A 165 -7.95 19.09 11.40
CA SER A 165 -9.09 19.10 10.48
C SER A 165 -9.30 20.47 9.83
N LEU A 166 -9.02 21.56 10.54
CA LEU A 166 -9.07 22.92 10.00
C LEU A 166 -7.87 23.18 9.09
N ALA A 167 -6.67 22.78 9.51
CA ALA A 167 -5.47 22.87 8.69
C ALA A 167 -5.65 22.13 7.36
N SER A 168 -6.26 20.95 7.36
CA SER A 168 -6.49 20.16 6.16
C SER A 168 -7.43 20.83 5.15
N LYS A 169 -8.20 21.85 5.56
CA LYS A 169 -9.08 22.62 4.67
C LYS A 169 -8.44 23.91 4.16
N ASN A 170 -7.55 24.51 4.94
CA ASN A 170 -7.05 25.86 4.70
C ASN A 170 -5.57 25.90 4.27
N MET A 171 -4.87 24.77 4.38
CA MET A 171 -3.44 24.66 4.08
C MET A 171 -3.24 23.88 2.78
N ASP A 172 -2.22 24.27 2.02
CA ASP A 172 -1.90 23.71 0.69
C ASP A 172 -1.15 22.38 0.76
N GLY A 173 -0.86 21.87 1.96
CA GLY A 173 -0.22 20.57 2.16
C GLY A 173 0.40 20.42 3.54
N PHE A 174 0.70 19.17 3.88
CA PHE A 174 1.39 18.79 5.11
C PHE A 174 2.76 18.19 4.79
N TYR A 175 3.73 18.53 5.64
CA TYR A 175 5.05 17.91 5.65
C TYR A 175 5.29 17.30 7.03
N PHE A 176 5.94 16.15 7.02
CA PHE A 176 6.32 15.44 8.23
C PHE A 176 7.83 15.55 8.42
N MET A 177 8.27 15.87 9.63
CA MET A 177 9.66 15.76 10.03
C MET A 177 9.79 14.56 10.98
N LEU A 178 10.61 13.60 10.60
CA LEU A 178 10.86 12.41 11.40
C LEU A 178 11.76 12.76 12.59
N ARG A 179 11.35 12.34 13.79
CA ARG A 179 12.15 12.49 15.00
C ARG A 179 13.11 11.34 15.18
N GLN A 180 14.20 11.62 15.89
CA GLN A 180 15.04 10.57 16.41
C GLN A 180 14.30 9.81 17.51
N GLU A 181 14.52 8.50 17.60
CA GLU A 181 13.99 7.67 18.69
C GLU A 181 14.44 8.22 20.05
N GLY A 182 13.49 8.49 20.94
CA GLY A 182 13.71 9.04 22.28
C GLY A 182 13.90 10.57 22.33
N ASP A 183 13.65 11.29 21.24
CA ASP A 183 13.62 12.76 21.25
C ASP A 183 12.23 13.30 21.64
N ASP A 184 12.06 13.55 22.93
CA ASP A 184 10.85 14.15 23.51
C ASP A 184 10.92 15.69 23.62
N SER A 185 11.87 16.33 22.93
CA SER A 185 12.01 17.79 23.03
C SER A 185 10.87 18.52 22.34
N ILE A 186 10.35 19.57 22.98
CA ILE A 186 9.24 20.39 22.46
C ILE A 186 9.70 21.85 22.43
N VAL A 187 9.47 22.50 21.30
CA VAL A 187 9.63 23.94 21.15
C VAL A 187 8.34 24.62 21.63
N GLU A 188 8.44 25.43 22.69
CA GLU A 188 7.28 26.12 23.28
C GLU A 188 6.83 27.33 22.46
N GLU A 189 7.75 27.98 21.74
CA GLU A 189 7.44 29.13 20.91
C GLU A 189 6.88 28.69 19.56
N PRO A 190 5.80 29.31 19.07
CA PRO A 190 5.28 29.04 17.72
C PRO A 190 6.36 29.25 16.66
N VAL A 191 6.60 28.23 15.84
CA VAL A 191 7.57 28.29 14.74
C VAL A 191 6.81 28.54 13.45
N GLU A 192 6.93 29.76 12.95
CA GLU A 192 6.37 30.21 11.66
C GLU A 192 7.46 30.88 10.84
N LEU A 193 7.54 30.56 9.55
CA LEU A 193 8.48 31.17 8.61
C LEU A 193 7.80 31.50 7.30
N THR A 194 7.76 32.79 6.96
CA THR A 194 7.34 33.28 5.65
C THR A 194 8.56 33.61 4.80
N ARG A 195 8.57 33.16 3.55
CA ARG A 195 9.57 33.57 2.56
C ARG A 195 8.94 33.87 1.20
N PRO A 196 9.51 34.80 0.41
CA PRO A 196 9.14 34.92 -0.99
C PRO A 196 9.70 33.73 -1.79
N ILE A 197 8.89 33.19 -2.70
CA ILE A 197 9.27 32.21 -3.72
C ILE A 197 9.21 32.89 -5.10
N MET A 198 10.23 32.65 -5.92
CA MET A 198 10.23 33.12 -7.31
C MET A 198 9.63 32.04 -8.20
N ARG A 199 8.59 32.39 -8.97
CA ARG A 199 8.00 31.51 -9.97
C ARG A 199 8.97 31.39 -11.16
N GLY A 200 9.50 30.19 -11.45
CA GLY A 200 10.28 29.94 -12.68
C GLY A 200 11.61 29.18 -12.56
N ALA A 201 11.97 28.61 -11.41
CA ALA A 201 13.08 27.66 -11.32
C ALA A 201 12.54 26.29 -10.90
N ASP A 202 12.02 25.53 -11.87
CA ASP A 202 11.99 24.08 -11.72
C ASP A 202 13.45 23.64 -11.48
N PRO A 203 13.78 23.00 -10.35
CA PRO A 203 15.07 22.35 -10.21
C PRO A 203 15.10 21.18 -11.18
N GLN A 204 15.93 21.30 -12.23
CA GLN A 204 16.28 20.14 -13.07
C GLN A 204 17.12 19.12 -12.29
#